data_AF-A0A8S4G9T3-F1
#
_entry.id   AF-A0A8S4G9T3-F1
#
_cell.length_a   1.000
_cell.length_b   1.000
_cell.length_c   1.000
_cell.angle_alpha   90.00
_cell.angle_beta   90.00
_cell.angle_gamma   90.00
#
_symmetry.space_group_name_H-M   'P 1'
#
loop_
_entity.id
_entity.type
_entity.pdbx_description
1 polymer ?
#
loop_
_entity_poly.entity_id
_entity_poly.type
_entity_poly.pdbx_seq_one_letter_code
_entity_poly.pdbx_strand_id
1 'polypeptide(L)'
;MDPLVEMSSKRWPEIRDSFDTRKPRDITGYYMMDIPLRHPELVDAFSIKVFCPYGLIENGAVLFIDKGALKEVVILAKNNNTEQLEKAIVNAKRIDWSEVLCVPWADAPVTRLMKRVCPKIGVKMIKSTATIRHVRSKDSEPFEDLEAPPGTYTAPLDVKHVDQVDRAWVFRYPTSPRF
;
A
#
# COMPACT_ATOMS: atom_id res chain seq x y z
N MET A 1 22.19 10.56 -10.19
CA MET A 1 20.84 10.07 -10.53
C MET A 1 20.13 9.73 -9.22
N ASP A 2 18.83 9.99 -9.10
CA ASP A 2 18.08 9.58 -7.92
C ASP A 2 17.99 8.04 -7.86
N PRO A 3 18.29 7.40 -6.71
CA PRO A 3 18.28 5.95 -6.62
C PRO A 3 16.88 5.34 -6.58
N LEU A 4 15.81 6.10 -6.34
CA LEU A 4 14.45 5.64 -6.62
C LEU A 4 14.08 6.07 -8.03
N VAL A 5 14.09 5.12 -8.96
CA VAL A 5 13.78 5.39 -10.37
C VAL A 5 12.30 5.15 -10.60
N GLU A 6 11.61 6.19 -11.09
CA GLU A 6 10.19 6.12 -11.41
C GLU A 6 9.97 5.19 -12.60
N MET A 7 9.04 4.26 -12.44
CA MET A 7 8.77 3.21 -13.39
C MET A 7 7.57 3.59 -14.26
N SER A 8 7.76 3.55 -15.57
CA SER A 8 6.65 3.72 -16.52
C SER A 8 5.54 2.71 -16.23
N SER A 9 4.28 3.14 -16.36
CA SER A 9 3.09 2.29 -16.20
C SER A 9 3.12 1.04 -17.11
N LYS A 10 3.80 1.12 -18.26
CA LYS A 10 4.03 -0.03 -19.17
C LYS A 10 4.79 -1.19 -18.50
N ARG A 11 5.62 -0.90 -17.49
CA ARG A 11 6.42 -1.89 -16.75
C ARG A 11 5.75 -2.35 -15.45
N TRP A 12 4.65 -1.74 -15.03
CA TRP A 12 3.95 -2.14 -13.81
C TRP A 12 3.46 -3.60 -13.82
N PRO A 13 3.04 -4.19 -14.98
CA PRO A 13 2.77 -5.61 -15.04
C PRO A 13 3.97 -6.49 -14.67
N GLU A 14 5.19 -6.14 -15.11
CA GLU A 14 6.42 -6.85 -14.72
C GLU A 14 6.66 -6.78 -13.20
N ILE A 15 6.40 -5.62 -12.60
CA ILE A 15 6.51 -5.41 -11.15
C ILE A 15 5.47 -6.27 -10.42
N ARG A 16 4.20 -6.28 -10.86
CA ARG A 16 3.15 -7.14 -10.32
C ARG A 16 3.55 -8.62 -10.37
N ASP A 17 3.92 -9.10 -11.56
CA ASP A 17 4.17 -10.52 -11.82
C ASP A 17 5.38 -11.03 -11.05
N SER A 18 6.38 -10.18 -10.81
CA SER A 18 7.51 -10.54 -9.96
C SER A 18 7.09 -10.81 -8.49
N PHE A 19 5.90 -10.37 -8.03
CA PHE A 19 5.34 -10.71 -6.71
C PHE A 19 4.39 -11.92 -6.76
N ASP A 20 4.25 -12.60 -7.90
CA ASP A 20 3.39 -13.79 -8.01
C ASP A 20 4.10 -15.10 -7.61
N THR A 21 5.35 -15.02 -7.13
CA THR A 21 6.24 -16.18 -7.00
C THR A 21 6.16 -16.92 -5.67
N ARG A 22 5.81 -16.26 -4.56
CA ARG A 22 5.75 -16.89 -3.22
C ARG A 22 4.47 -16.56 -2.47
N LYS A 23 3.37 -17.19 -2.87
CA LYS A 23 2.10 -17.08 -2.13
C LYS A 23 2.16 -17.90 -0.83
N PRO A 24 1.52 -17.44 0.26
CA PRO A 24 0.74 -16.21 0.40
C PRO A 24 1.58 -14.98 0.79
N ARG A 25 2.89 -15.11 0.91
CA ARG A 25 3.77 -14.03 1.39
C ARG A 25 3.63 -12.78 0.51
N ASP A 26 3.78 -12.95 -0.80
CA ASP A 26 3.90 -11.85 -1.75
C ASP A 26 2.55 -11.31 -2.25
N ILE A 27 1.43 -11.85 -1.73
CA ILE A 27 0.07 -11.51 -2.18
C ILE A 27 -0.24 -10.01 -2.06
N THR A 28 0.29 -9.35 -1.03
CA THR A 28 0.16 -7.90 -0.85
C THR A 28 0.86 -7.15 -1.97
N GLY A 29 2.11 -7.52 -2.31
CA GLY A 29 2.85 -6.85 -3.37
C GLY A 29 2.21 -7.05 -4.74
N TYR A 30 1.65 -8.25 -4.98
CA TYR A 30 0.88 -8.52 -6.19
C TYR A 30 -0.35 -7.61 -6.28
N TYR A 31 -1.23 -7.61 -5.26
CA TYR A 31 -2.47 -6.84 -5.32
C TYR A 31 -2.25 -5.32 -5.28
N MET A 32 -1.23 -4.83 -4.58
CA MET A 32 -0.88 -3.39 -4.58
C MET A 32 -0.51 -2.88 -5.97
N MET A 33 0.06 -3.73 -6.82
CA MET A 33 0.37 -3.38 -8.21
C MET A 33 -0.78 -3.68 -9.16
N ASP A 34 -1.59 -4.69 -8.87
CA ASP A 34 -2.71 -5.11 -9.70
C ASP A 34 -3.93 -4.20 -9.59
N ILE A 35 -4.18 -3.58 -8.43
CA ILE A 35 -5.24 -2.57 -8.26
C ILE A 35 -5.10 -1.41 -9.26
N PRO A 36 -3.97 -0.67 -9.31
CA PRO A 36 -3.85 0.45 -10.24
C PRO A 36 -3.79 0.03 -11.72
N LEU A 37 -3.52 -1.25 -12.01
CA LEU A 37 -3.62 -1.80 -13.37
C LEU A 37 -5.07 -2.06 -13.80
N ARG A 38 -5.94 -2.47 -12.87
CA ARG A 38 -7.37 -2.71 -13.14
C ARG A 38 -8.22 -1.44 -13.04
N HIS A 39 -7.77 -0.49 -12.24
CA HIS A 39 -8.48 0.74 -11.90
C HIS A 39 -7.60 1.96 -12.19
N PRO A 40 -7.33 2.28 -13.47
CA PRO A 40 -6.47 3.41 -13.83
C PRO A 40 -7.00 4.75 -13.31
N GLU A 41 -8.31 4.88 -13.10
CA GLU A 41 -8.93 6.06 -12.47
C GLU A 41 -8.37 6.36 -11.08
N LEU A 42 -7.93 5.34 -10.34
CA LEU A 42 -7.30 5.51 -9.02
C LEU A 42 -5.88 6.06 -9.13
N VAL A 43 -5.19 5.80 -10.25
CA VAL A 43 -3.85 6.33 -10.51
C VAL A 43 -3.91 7.85 -10.61
N ASP A 44 -4.88 8.35 -11.36
CA ASP A 44 -5.08 9.79 -11.52
C ASP A 44 -5.64 10.42 -10.24
N ALA A 45 -6.65 9.80 -9.63
CA ALA A 45 -7.28 10.32 -8.41
C ALA A 45 -6.30 10.42 -7.22
N PHE A 46 -5.34 9.49 -7.12
CA PHE A 46 -4.37 9.46 -6.02
C PHE A 46 -2.92 9.75 -6.45
N SER A 47 -2.73 10.27 -7.66
CA SER A 47 -1.40 10.57 -8.24
C SER A 47 -0.37 9.47 -7.98
N ILE A 48 -0.76 8.21 -8.21
CA ILE A 48 0.05 7.03 -7.84
C ILE A 48 1.35 7.01 -8.65
N LYS A 49 2.48 6.93 -7.96
CA LYS A 49 3.81 6.76 -8.56
C LYS A 49 4.47 5.50 -8.03
N VAL A 50 5.18 4.80 -8.91
CA VAL A 50 5.87 3.55 -8.57
C VAL A 50 7.35 3.70 -8.86
N PHE A 51 8.18 3.41 -7.88
CA PHE A 51 9.63 3.50 -7.97
C PHE A 51 10.28 2.14 -7.73
N CYS A 52 11.33 1.83 -8.47
CA CYS A 52 12.21 0.70 -8.18
C CYS A 52 13.60 1.20 -7.76
N PRO A 53 14.23 0.64 -6.71
CA PRO A 53 15.61 0.94 -6.37
C PRO A 53 16.54 0.68 -7.55
N TYR A 54 17.21 1.74 -8.00
CA TYR A 54 18.12 1.77 -9.14
C TYR A 54 17.48 1.35 -10.48
N GLY A 55 16.13 1.41 -10.58
CA GLY A 55 15.39 0.99 -11.79
C GLY A 55 15.25 -0.53 -11.95
N LEU A 56 15.60 -1.27 -10.91
CA LEU A 56 15.72 -2.72 -10.89
C LEU A 56 14.57 -3.35 -10.07
N ILE A 57 13.73 -4.16 -10.73
CA ILE A 57 12.51 -4.74 -10.15
C ILE A 57 12.83 -5.77 -9.05
N GLU A 58 13.95 -6.47 -9.20
CA GLU A 58 14.47 -7.46 -8.25
C GLU A 58 14.80 -6.86 -6.89
N ASN A 59 15.04 -5.55 -6.83
CA ASN A 59 15.29 -4.84 -5.58
C ASN A 59 14.00 -4.50 -4.83
N GLY A 60 12.83 -4.74 -5.41
CA GLY A 60 11.53 -4.39 -4.85
C GLY A 60 10.94 -3.13 -5.47
N ALA A 61 9.89 -2.62 -4.83
CA ALA A 61 9.17 -1.45 -5.30
C ALA A 61 8.75 -0.55 -4.13
N VAL A 62 8.62 0.74 -4.40
CA VAL A 62 8.09 1.75 -3.48
C VAL A 62 6.98 2.48 -4.22
N LEU A 63 5.76 2.42 -3.71
CA LEU A 63 4.63 3.15 -4.26
C LEU A 63 4.40 4.39 -3.40
N PHE A 64 4.24 5.53 -4.05
CA PHE A 64 3.79 6.76 -3.42
C PHE A 64 2.34 7.01 -3.84
N ILE A 65 1.46 7.26 -2.87
CA ILE A 65 0.03 7.47 -3.07
C ILE A 65 -0.34 8.78 -2.39
N ASP A 66 -0.80 9.75 -3.17
CA ASP A 66 -1.23 11.06 -2.70
C ASP A 66 -2.75 11.10 -2.56
N LYS A 67 -3.24 10.98 -1.33
CA LYS A 67 -4.65 11.15 -0.99
C LYS A 67 -4.88 12.58 -0.46
N GLY A 68 -4.25 13.60 -1.04
CA GLY A 68 -4.41 14.99 -0.61
C GLY A 68 -3.82 15.26 0.77
N ALA A 69 -4.66 15.29 1.82
CA ALA A 69 -4.18 15.53 3.19
C ALA A 69 -3.40 14.34 3.77
N LEU A 70 -3.41 13.18 3.12
CA LEU A 70 -2.67 12.01 3.55
C LEU A 70 -1.83 11.42 2.41
N LYS A 71 -0.51 11.39 2.61
CA LYS A 71 0.43 10.74 1.70
C LYS A 71 0.90 9.42 2.30
N GLU A 72 0.78 8.36 1.52
CA GLU A 72 1.18 7.00 1.90
C GLU A 72 2.36 6.54 1.05
N VAL A 73 3.26 5.79 1.69
CA VAL A 73 4.35 5.09 1.00
C VAL A 73 4.21 3.60 1.25
N VAL A 74 3.87 2.84 0.22
CA VAL A 74 3.86 1.37 0.29
C VAL A 74 5.23 0.86 -0.11
N ILE A 75 5.89 0.10 0.76
CA ILE A 75 7.21 -0.48 0.47
C ILE A 75 7.05 -1.99 0.28
N LEU A 76 7.48 -2.49 -0.87
CA LEU A 76 7.34 -3.89 -1.25
C LEU A 76 8.71 -4.54 -1.34
N ALA A 77 9.08 -5.29 -0.30
CA ALA A 77 10.34 -6.02 -0.25
C ALA A 77 10.23 -7.36 -0.99
N LYS A 78 11.18 -7.64 -1.89
CA LYS A 78 11.26 -8.92 -2.63
C LYS A 78 11.79 -10.08 -1.81
N ASN A 79 12.50 -9.86 -0.72
CA ASN A 79 13.00 -10.93 0.13
C ASN A 79 13.42 -10.31 1.48
N ASN A 80 14.13 -11.07 2.31
CA ASN A 80 14.58 -10.58 3.61
C ASN A 80 15.79 -9.64 3.52
N ASN A 81 16.55 -9.68 2.41
CA ASN A 81 17.62 -8.74 2.11
C ASN A 81 17.00 -7.44 1.57
N THR A 82 17.10 -6.38 2.37
CA THR A 82 16.51 -5.07 2.09
C THR A 82 17.57 -4.00 1.88
N GLU A 83 18.83 -4.36 1.66
CA GLU A 83 19.95 -3.41 1.56
C GLU A 83 19.79 -2.41 0.43
N GLN A 84 19.36 -2.86 -0.75
CA GLN A 84 19.18 -1.96 -1.90
C GLN A 84 18.00 -1.01 -1.69
N LEU A 85 16.90 -1.48 -1.10
CA LEU A 85 15.79 -0.63 -0.66
C LEU A 85 16.24 0.40 0.35
N GLU A 86 17.02 -0.01 1.35
CA GLU A 86 17.55 0.89 2.37
C GLU A 86 18.42 1.99 1.77
N LYS A 87 19.40 1.61 0.94
CA LYS A 87 20.29 2.55 0.27
C LYS A 87 19.52 3.49 -0.65
N ALA A 88 18.55 2.99 -1.40
CA ALA A 88 17.76 3.84 -2.28
C ALA A 88 16.88 4.80 -1.49
N ILE A 89 16.15 4.35 -0.47
CA ILE A 89 15.27 5.21 0.33
C ILE A 89 16.06 6.30 1.05
N VAL A 90 17.19 5.96 1.68
CA VAL A 90 17.99 6.93 2.45
C VAL A 90 18.57 8.04 1.56
N ASN A 91 18.91 7.71 0.31
CA ASN A 91 19.58 8.65 -0.59
C ASN A 91 18.63 9.27 -1.64
N ALA A 92 17.36 8.87 -1.67
CA ALA A 92 16.37 9.41 -2.58
C ALA A 92 15.92 10.80 -2.15
N LYS A 93 15.70 11.68 -3.13
CA LYS A 93 15.14 13.02 -2.97
C LYS A 93 13.73 13.14 -3.51
N ARG A 94 13.21 12.08 -4.15
CA ARG A 94 11.87 12.04 -4.76
C ARG A 94 10.72 11.88 -3.78
N ILE A 95 10.99 11.40 -2.57
CA ILE A 95 9.98 11.25 -1.52
C ILE A 95 10.26 12.31 -0.47
N ASP A 96 9.31 13.24 -0.31
CA ASP A 96 9.32 14.15 0.83
C ASP A 96 8.76 13.42 2.05
N TRP A 97 9.67 12.91 2.86
CA TRP A 97 9.34 12.16 4.07
C TRP A 97 8.71 13.02 5.18
N SER A 98 8.74 14.35 5.08
CA SER A 98 8.07 15.23 6.04
C SER A 98 6.55 15.25 5.86
N GLU A 99 6.06 14.91 4.67
CA GLU A 99 4.63 14.86 4.34
C GLU A 99 4.04 13.45 4.43
N VAL A 100 4.89 12.42 4.52
CA VAL A 100 4.46 11.02 4.58
C VAL A 100 3.91 10.70 5.96
N LEU A 101 2.65 10.25 6.00
CA LEU A 101 1.94 9.97 7.25
C LEU A 101 1.93 8.49 7.62
N CYS A 102 2.04 7.60 6.64
CA CYS A 102 1.88 6.17 6.87
C CYS A 102 2.71 5.32 5.89
N VAL A 103 3.27 4.23 6.41
CA VAL A 103 3.83 3.11 5.62
C VAL A 103 2.94 1.89 5.87
N PRO A 104 1.83 1.76 5.13
CA PRO A 104 0.85 0.70 5.37
C PRO A 104 1.37 -0.66 4.86
N TRP A 105 0.78 -1.73 5.39
CA TRP A 105 1.09 -3.12 5.02
C TRP A 105 2.58 -3.50 5.10
N ALA A 106 3.34 -2.82 5.99
CA ALA A 106 4.73 -3.14 6.25
C ALA A 106 4.87 -4.55 6.86
N ASP A 107 5.39 -5.48 6.06
CA ASP A 107 5.73 -6.81 6.55
C ASP A 107 6.98 -6.79 7.46
N ALA A 108 7.37 -7.94 7.99
CA ALA A 108 8.49 -8.00 8.94
C ALA A 108 9.83 -7.47 8.34
N PRO A 109 10.23 -7.82 7.09
CA PRO A 109 11.33 -7.17 6.40
C PRO A 109 11.22 -5.65 6.31
N VAL A 110 10.06 -5.12 5.90
CA VAL A 110 9.86 -3.66 5.75
C VAL A 110 9.86 -2.98 7.12
N THR A 111 9.28 -3.57 8.14
CA THR A 111 9.29 -3.02 9.51
C THR A 111 10.73 -2.92 10.04
N ARG A 112 11.56 -3.94 9.82
CA ARG A 112 12.99 -3.90 10.20
C ARG A 112 13.77 -2.87 9.38
N LEU A 113 13.47 -2.75 8.09
CA LEU A 113 14.03 -1.72 7.21
C LEU A 113 13.71 -0.32 7.75
N MET A 114 12.43 -0.03 8.04
CA MET A 114 12.01 1.30 8.52
C MET A 114 12.66 1.67 9.86
N LYS A 115 12.87 0.71 10.77
CA LYS A 115 13.62 0.95 12.02
C LYS A 115 15.05 1.46 11.77
N ARG A 116 15.70 1.05 10.68
CA ARG A 116 17.05 1.49 10.30
C ARG A 116 17.06 2.75 9.46
N VAL A 117 16.05 2.90 8.60
CA VAL A 117 15.91 4.03 7.67
C VAL A 117 15.46 5.30 8.37
N CYS A 118 14.40 5.25 9.20
CA CYS A 118 13.78 6.43 9.79
C CYS A 118 14.78 7.43 10.42
N PRO A 119 15.74 7.00 11.26
CA PRO A 119 16.73 7.92 11.83
C PRO A 119 17.63 8.61 10.79
N LYS A 120 17.89 7.94 9.65
CA LYS A 120 18.77 8.44 8.58
C LYS A 120 18.08 9.47 7.69
N ILE A 121 16.76 9.39 7.56
CA ILE A 121 15.94 10.31 6.77
C ILE A 121 15.25 11.38 7.63
N GLY A 122 15.59 11.48 8.92
CA GLY A 122 15.03 12.48 9.82
C GLY A 122 13.57 12.26 10.20
N VAL A 123 13.03 11.04 10.01
CA VAL A 123 11.63 10.70 10.34
C VAL A 123 11.55 10.04 11.71
N LYS A 124 10.57 10.46 12.52
CA LYS A 124 10.24 9.77 13.77
C LYS A 124 9.05 8.84 13.56
N MET A 125 9.26 7.55 13.79
CA MET A 125 8.16 6.58 13.83
C MET A 125 7.37 6.77 15.13
N ILE A 126 6.16 7.30 15.04
CA ILE A 126 5.29 7.60 16.20
C ILE A 126 4.61 6.33 16.72
N LYS A 127 4.10 5.49 15.81
CA LYS A 127 3.36 4.28 16.14
C LYS A 127 3.67 3.18 15.12
N SER A 128 3.81 1.96 15.63
CA SER A 128 3.88 0.74 14.83
C SER A 128 2.84 -0.22 15.40
N THR A 129 1.86 -0.63 14.58
CA THR A 129 0.77 -1.50 15.02
C THR A 129 0.82 -2.81 14.24
N ALA A 130 0.95 -3.91 14.97
CA ALA A 130 0.86 -5.23 14.36
C ALA A 130 -0.58 -5.51 13.96
N THR A 131 -0.77 -6.04 12.75
CA THR A 131 -2.07 -6.44 12.22
C THR A 131 -2.02 -7.89 11.77
N ILE A 132 -3.12 -8.62 11.95
CA ILE A 132 -3.25 -9.98 11.44
C ILE A 132 -3.84 -9.90 10.03
N ARG A 133 -3.18 -10.57 9.07
CA ARG A 133 -3.65 -10.66 7.69
C ARG A 133 -4.39 -11.97 7.51
N HIS A 134 -5.66 -11.88 7.13
CA HIS A 134 -6.46 -13.02 6.72
C HIS A 134 -6.39 -13.16 5.20
N VAL A 135 -6.09 -14.36 4.69
CA VAL A 135 -6.04 -14.65 3.26
C VAL A 135 -6.99 -15.81 2.99
N ARG A 136 -7.95 -15.59 2.08
CA ARG A 136 -8.87 -16.62 1.59
C ARG A 136 -8.34 -17.17 0.27
N SER A 137 -8.39 -18.49 0.08
CA SER A 137 -8.04 -19.10 -1.21
C SER A 137 -9.14 -18.82 -2.23
N LYS A 138 -8.80 -18.83 -3.52
CA LYS A 138 -9.81 -18.79 -4.59
C LYS A 138 -10.70 -20.03 -4.57
N ASP A 139 -10.17 -21.15 -4.09
CA ASP A 139 -10.88 -22.44 -4.00
C ASP A 139 -11.61 -22.60 -2.65
N SER A 140 -11.70 -21.55 -1.83
CA SER A 140 -12.47 -21.60 -0.60
C SER A 140 -13.95 -21.51 -0.91
N GLU A 141 -14.72 -22.53 -0.53
CA GLU A 141 -16.18 -22.55 -0.70
C GLU A 141 -16.84 -21.30 -0.08
N PRO A 142 -17.90 -20.76 -0.70
CA PRO A 142 -18.76 -19.77 -0.07
C PRO A 142 -19.36 -20.30 1.24
N PHE A 143 -19.75 -19.40 2.14
CA PHE A 143 -20.64 -19.80 3.22
C PHE A 143 -22.01 -20.13 2.63
N GLU A 144 -22.52 -21.30 2.97
CA GLU A 144 -23.91 -21.70 2.69
C GLU A 144 -24.83 -21.06 3.74
N ASP A 145 -26.11 -20.86 3.39
CA ASP A 145 -27.16 -20.39 4.30
C ASP A 145 -26.93 -19.02 4.97
N LEU A 146 -26.37 -18.06 4.21
CA LEU A 146 -26.25 -16.66 4.66
C LEU A 146 -27.61 -15.94 4.60
N GLU A 147 -28.26 -15.78 5.76
CA GLU A 147 -29.49 -15.00 5.90
C GLU A 147 -29.27 -13.71 6.71
N ALA A 148 -29.93 -12.63 6.31
CA ALA A 148 -29.96 -11.39 7.08
C ALA A 148 -30.89 -11.56 8.29
N PRO A 149 -30.49 -11.14 9.51
CA PRO A 149 -31.38 -11.12 10.66
C PRO A 149 -32.69 -10.35 10.37
N PRO A 150 -33.82 -10.72 11.01
CA PRO A 150 -35.09 -10.03 10.82
C PRO A 150 -34.97 -8.51 11.00
N GLY A 151 -35.54 -7.74 10.06
CA GLY A 151 -35.48 -6.28 10.06
C GLY A 151 -34.18 -5.68 9.51
N THR A 152 -33.27 -6.50 8.97
CA THR A 152 -32.04 -6.05 8.31
C THR A 152 -32.02 -6.48 6.84
N TYR A 153 -31.17 -5.83 6.04
CA TYR A 153 -30.98 -6.17 4.64
C TYR A 153 -29.55 -5.85 4.21
N THR A 154 -29.14 -6.42 3.07
CA THR A 154 -27.90 -6.09 2.38
C THR A 154 -28.23 -5.37 1.09
N ALA A 155 -27.52 -4.27 0.82
CA ALA A 155 -27.63 -3.52 -0.43
C ALA A 155 -26.29 -2.82 -0.73
N PRO A 156 -26.00 -2.50 -2.01
CA PRO A 156 -24.87 -1.66 -2.36
C PRO A 156 -24.95 -0.29 -1.68
N LEU A 157 -23.80 0.20 -1.21
CA LEU A 157 -23.70 1.57 -0.70
C LEU A 157 -23.72 2.57 -1.87
N ASP A 158 -24.25 3.75 -1.59
CA ASP A 158 -24.23 4.92 -2.49
C ASP A 158 -23.62 6.14 -1.77
N VAL A 159 -23.42 7.23 -2.53
CA VAL A 159 -22.80 8.48 -2.04
C VAL A 159 -23.51 9.05 -0.81
N LYS A 160 -24.83 8.85 -0.65
CA LYS A 160 -25.58 9.40 0.49
C LYS A 160 -25.21 8.72 1.82
N HIS A 161 -24.53 7.57 1.78
CA HIS A 161 -24.08 6.84 2.95
C HIS A 161 -22.67 7.23 3.42
N VAL A 162 -21.91 8.02 2.65
CA VAL A 162 -20.51 8.39 2.97
C VAL A 162 -20.42 9.03 4.35
N ASP A 163 -21.27 10.01 4.65
CA ASP A 163 -21.30 10.70 5.96
C ASP A 163 -21.63 9.76 7.12
N GLN A 164 -22.43 8.71 6.88
CA GLN A 164 -22.75 7.73 7.91
C GLN A 164 -21.54 6.85 8.22
N VAL A 165 -20.82 6.40 7.19
CA VAL A 165 -19.60 5.59 7.34
C VAL A 165 -18.50 6.41 8.02
N ASP A 166 -18.28 7.66 7.58
CA ASP A 166 -17.25 8.54 8.14
C ASP A 166 -17.46 8.82 9.63
N ARG A 167 -18.71 9.13 10.03
CA ARG A 167 -19.04 9.41 11.44
C ARG A 167 -18.84 8.21 12.36
N ALA A 168 -18.92 6.99 11.82
CA ALA A 168 -18.66 5.77 12.59
C ALA A 168 -17.15 5.52 12.81
N TRP A 169 -16.25 6.22 12.10
CA TRP A 169 -14.82 5.97 12.17
C TRP A 169 -14.17 6.72 13.35
N VAL A 170 -13.66 5.96 14.32
CA VAL A 170 -13.05 6.52 15.56
C VAL A 170 -11.82 7.38 15.27
N PHE A 171 -11.01 7.00 14.27
CA PHE A 171 -9.80 7.72 13.86
C PHE A 171 -10.04 8.43 12.51
N ARG A 172 -11.03 9.32 12.46
CA ARG A 172 -11.35 10.12 11.26
C ARG A 172 -10.40 11.29 11.06
N TYR A 173 -10.20 11.66 9.81
CA TYR A 173 -9.44 12.84 9.40
C TYR A 173 -10.40 13.88 8.82
N PRO A 174 -10.09 15.20 8.89
CA PRO A 174 -10.96 16.24 8.34
C PRO A 174 -11.30 16.08 6.85
N THR A 175 -10.48 15.34 6.11
CA THR A 175 -10.67 15.05 4.68
C THR A 175 -11.37 13.72 4.41
N SER A 176 -11.60 12.88 5.42
CA SER A 176 -12.20 11.54 5.25
C SER A 176 -13.53 11.51 4.47
N PRO A 177 -14.44 12.50 4.59
CA PRO A 177 -15.66 12.56 3.77
C PRO A 177 -15.46 12.96 2.29
N ARG A 178 -14.26 13.41 1.91
CA ARG A 178 -13.97 13.95 0.56
C ARG A 178 -13.34 12.91 -0.37
N PHE A 179 -13.18 11.67 0.08
CA PHE A 179 -12.68 10.54 -0.69
C PHE A 179 -13.80 9.58 -1.07
#